data_AF-A0A3N1IP39-F1
#
_entry.id   AF-A0A3N1IP39-F1
#
_cell.length_a   1.000
_cell.length_b   1.000
_cell.length_c   1.000
_cell.angle_alpha   90.00
_cell.angle_beta   90.00
_cell.angle_gamma   90.00
#
_symmetry.space_group_name_H-M   'P 1'
#
loop_
_entity.id
_entity.type
_entity.pdbx_description
1 polymer ?
#
loop_
_entity_poly.entity_id
_entity_poly.type
_entity_poly.pdbx_seq_one_letter_code
_entity_poly.pdbx_strand_id
1 'polypeptide(L)'
;MSPGAGSCRRWAPSSPDAHHRAAALLHLLVRVSALESRNELFGAAVAAAYLTASGLTVTVEAKEAVALASRVRDGLGVRDLAAEIRRDWIA
;
A
#
# COMPACT_ATOMS: atom_id res chain seq x y z
N MET A 1 12.46 49.49 3.13
CA MET A 1 11.27 48.62 3.20
C MET A 1 11.35 47.62 2.07
N SER A 2 11.77 46.39 2.36
CA SER A 2 11.81 45.27 1.41
C SER A 2 10.81 44.23 1.89
N PRO A 3 9.84 43.77 1.08
CA PRO A 3 9.04 42.64 1.47
C PRO A 3 9.82 41.36 1.14
N GLY A 4 10.24 40.68 2.21
CA GLY A 4 10.66 39.30 2.12
C GLY A 4 9.45 38.42 1.81
N ALA A 5 9.55 37.66 0.73
CA ALA A 5 8.73 36.48 0.52
C ALA A 5 9.68 35.38 0.04
N GLY A 6 10.38 34.80 1.01
CA GLY A 6 11.05 33.52 0.81
C GLY A 6 9.98 32.53 0.37
N SER A 7 10.11 32.06 -0.86
CA SER A 7 9.33 30.96 -1.42
C SER A 7 9.67 29.69 -0.63
N CYS A 8 9.05 29.53 0.54
CA CYS A 8 8.83 28.23 1.13
C CYS A 8 8.00 27.47 0.10
N ARG A 9 8.68 26.65 -0.70
CA ARG A 9 8.04 25.63 -1.52
C ARG A 9 7.02 24.97 -0.63
N ARG A 10 5.74 25.14 -0.94
CA ARG A 10 4.63 24.44 -0.31
C ARG A 10 4.88 22.95 -0.57
N TRP A 11 5.63 22.29 0.32
CA TRP A 11 5.65 20.85 0.39
C TRP A 11 4.29 20.44 0.95
N ALA A 12 3.27 20.50 0.10
CA ALA A 12 2.10 19.69 0.36
C ALA A 12 2.59 18.26 0.16
N PRO A 13 2.62 17.38 1.19
CA PRO A 13 2.63 15.98 0.89
C PRO A 13 1.36 15.75 0.06
N SER A 14 1.51 15.46 -1.24
CA SER A 14 0.44 14.80 -1.99
C SER A 14 0.19 13.52 -1.20
N SER A 15 -0.80 13.55 -0.30
CA SER A 15 -1.03 12.46 0.65
C SER A 15 -1.03 11.17 -0.16
N PRO A 16 -0.15 10.20 0.12
CA PRO A 16 0.02 9.03 -0.74
C PRO A 16 -1.35 8.41 -0.94
N ASP A 17 -1.74 8.14 -2.19
CA ASP A 17 -3.06 7.61 -2.49
C ASP A 17 -3.32 6.31 -1.69
N ALA A 18 -4.59 5.95 -1.48
CA ALA A 18 -4.96 4.82 -0.61
C ALA A 18 -4.23 3.51 -1.00
N HIS A 19 -3.95 3.29 -2.30
CA HIS A 19 -3.21 2.14 -2.80
C HIS A 19 -1.76 2.16 -2.34
N HIS A 20 -1.10 3.32 -2.33
CA HIS A 20 0.27 3.43 -1.83
C HIS A 20 0.37 3.14 -0.32
N ARG A 21 -0.60 3.61 0.47
CA ARG A 21 -0.66 3.29 1.91
C ARG A 21 -0.96 1.81 2.17
N ALA A 22 -1.88 1.21 1.42
CA ALA A 22 -2.15 -0.22 1.48
C ALA A 22 -0.93 -1.07 1.11
N ALA A 23 -0.23 -0.68 0.04
CA ALA A 23 1.00 -1.35 -0.41
C ALA A 23 2.11 -1.26 0.65
N ALA A 24 2.32 -0.08 1.26
CA ALA A 24 3.31 0.09 2.32
C ALA A 24 3.00 -0.80 3.53
N LEU A 25 1.72 -0.91 3.90
CA LEU A 25 1.26 -1.75 5.00
C LEU A 25 1.46 -3.24 4.71
N LEU A 26 1.05 -3.71 3.53
CA LEU A 26 1.30 -5.08 3.08
C LEU A 26 2.80 -5.38 3.08
N HIS A 27 3.61 -4.50 2.51
CA HIS A 27 5.06 -4.66 2.43
C HIS A 27 5.69 -4.76 3.82
N LEU A 28 5.30 -3.91 4.76
CA LEU A 28 5.79 -3.95 6.12
C LEU A 28 5.42 -5.25 6.83
N LEU A 29 4.16 -5.70 6.73
CA LEU A 29 3.68 -6.90 7.43
C LEU A 29 4.31 -8.18 6.89
N VAL A 30 4.52 -8.27 5.57
CA VAL A 30 5.22 -9.40 4.94
C VAL A 30 6.70 -9.43 5.35
N ARG A 31 7.36 -8.27 5.42
CA ARG A 31 8.80 -8.19 5.71
C ARG A 31 9.15 -8.35 7.18
N VAL A 32 8.32 -7.82 8.08
CA VAL A 32 8.53 -7.96 9.54
C VAL A 32 8.20 -9.38 10.01
N SER A 33 7.28 -10.07 9.33
CA SER A 33 6.80 -11.40 9.73
C SER A 33 6.23 -11.41 11.17
N ALA A 34 5.16 -10.64 11.38
CA ALA A 34 4.56 -10.43 12.70
C ALA A 34 3.95 -11.69 13.36
N LEU A 35 3.66 -12.72 12.58
CA LEU A 35 3.08 -13.99 13.02
C LEU A 35 4.06 -15.15 12.80
N GLU A 36 3.88 -16.26 13.52
CA GLU A 36 4.65 -17.50 13.32
C GLU A 36 4.44 -18.11 11.93
N SER A 37 3.26 -17.89 11.32
CA SER A 37 2.94 -18.35 9.97
C SER A 37 1.89 -17.45 9.31
N ARG A 38 1.71 -17.62 7.99
CA ARG A 38 0.66 -16.95 7.19
C ARG A 38 0.76 -15.41 7.13
N ASN A 39 1.96 -14.86 7.29
CA ASN A 39 2.20 -13.41 7.19
C ASN A 39 1.74 -12.79 5.86
N GLU A 40 1.81 -13.54 4.76
CA GLU A 40 1.34 -13.10 3.44
C GLU A 40 -0.18 -12.91 3.40
N LEU A 41 -0.93 -13.90 3.91
CA LEU A 41 -2.38 -13.82 4.02
C LEU A 41 -2.79 -12.69 4.97
N PHE A 42 -2.10 -12.55 6.11
CA PHE A 42 -2.36 -11.48 7.06
C PHE A 42 -2.13 -10.10 6.45
N GLY A 43 -0.97 -9.89 5.80
CA GLY A 43 -0.67 -8.64 5.12
C GLY A 43 -1.71 -8.32 4.03
N ALA A 44 -2.08 -9.32 3.23
CA ALA A 44 -3.07 -9.16 2.16
C ALA A 44 -4.45 -8.76 2.70
N ALA A 45 -4.93 -9.43 3.76
CA ALA A 45 -6.19 -9.12 4.41
C ALA A 45 -6.21 -7.70 5.00
N VAL A 46 -5.12 -7.30 5.67
CA VAL A 46 -5.01 -5.96 6.25
C VAL A 46 -4.99 -4.87 5.17
N ALA A 47 -4.29 -5.09 4.06
CA ALA A 47 -4.28 -4.14 2.95
C ALA A 47 -5.65 -4.02 2.28
N ALA A 48 -6.35 -5.13 2.04
CA ALA A 48 -7.71 -5.12 1.52
C ALA A 48 -8.66 -4.38 2.47
N ALA A 49 -8.62 -4.66 3.78
CA ALA A 49 -9.42 -3.97 4.78
C ALA A 49 -9.13 -2.46 4.81
N TYR A 50 -7.86 -2.06 4.66
CA TYR A 50 -7.47 -0.65 4.59
C TYR A 50 -8.07 0.06 3.36
N LEU A 51 -8.08 -0.58 2.19
CA LEU A 51 -8.68 -0.04 0.98
C LEU A 51 -10.20 0.11 1.12
N THR A 52 -10.87 -0.91 1.67
CA THR A 52 -12.31 -0.85 1.99
C THR A 52 -12.62 0.28 2.98
N ALA A 53 -11.83 0.42 4.05
CA ALA A 53 -11.97 1.51 5.01
C ALA A 53 -11.66 2.90 4.40
N SER A 54 -10.88 2.93 3.31
CA SER A 54 -10.61 4.13 2.52
C SER A 54 -11.73 4.44 1.50
N GLY A 55 -12.81 3.65 1.48
CA GLY A 55 -13.96 3.83 0.60
C GLY A 55 -13.83 3.20 -0.79
N LEU A 56 -12.85 2.32 -1.00
CA LEU A 56 -12.66 1.61 -2.27
C LEU A 56 -13.36 0.25 -2.26
N THR A 57 -13.94 -0.14 -3.38
CA THR A 57 -14.52 -1.48 -3.56
C THR A 57 -13.42 -2.46 -3.97
N VAL A 58 -13.03 -3.34 -3.04
CA VAL A 58 -12.01 -4.36 -3.28
C VAL A 58 -12.65 -5.62 -3.90
N THR A 59 -12.15 -6.04 -5.06
CA THR A 59 -12.67 -7.16 -5.86
C THR A 59 -11.71 -8.34 -5.98
N VAL A 60 -10.45 -8.18 -5.56
CA VAL A 60 -9.43 -9.25 -5.65
C VAL A 60 -9.81 -10.49 -4.84
N GLU A 61 -9.53 -11.67 -5.37
CA GLU A 61 -9.66 -12.90 -4.58
C GLU A 61 -8.49 -13.05 -3.59
N ALA A 62 -8.77 -13.65 -2.43
CA ALA A 62 -7.76 -13.85 -1.39
C ALA A 62 -6.51 -14.60 -1.91
N LYS A 63 -6.69 -15.56 -2.81
CA LYS A 63 -5.60 -16.32 -3.44
C LYS A 63 -4.67 -15.42 -4.27
N GLU A 64 -5.25 -14.53 -5.07
CA GLU A 64 -4.49 -13.61 -5.93
C GLU A 64 -3.75 -12.56 -5.09
N ALA A 65 -4.40 -12.06 -4.05
CA ALA A 65 -3.78 -11.13 -3.10
C ALA A 65 -2.59 -11.76 -2.36
N VAL A 66 -2.70 -13.02 -1.95
CA VAL A 66 -1.58 -13.79 -1.36
C VAL A 66 -0.47 -14.02 -2.38
N ALA A 67 -0.79 -14.33 -3.64
CA ALA A 67 0.22 -14.49 -4.69
C ALA A 67 1.03 -13.20 -4.92
N LEU A 68 0.37 -12.03 -4.87
CA LEU A 68 1.05 -10.75 -4.91
C LEU A 68 1.91 -10.51 -3.66
N ALA A 69 1.43 -10.90 -2.47
CA ALA A 69 2.21 -10.84 -1.23
C ALA A 69 3.46 -11.73 -1.25
N SER A 70 3.42 -12.88 -1.94
CA SER A 70 4.64 -13.70 -2.14
C SER A 70 5.72 -13.00 -2.93
N ARG A 71 5.34 -12.20 -3.93
CA ARG A 71 6.32 -11.40 -4.69
C ARG A 71 6.96 -10.32 -3.83
N VAL A 72 6.25 -9.78 -2.84
CA VAL A 72 6.81 -8.85 -1.85
C VAL A 72 7.86 -9.54 -0.97
N ARG A 73 7.60 -10.77 -0.54
CA ARG A 73 8.61 -11.59 0.15
C ARG A 73 9.85 -11.78 -0.73
N ASP A 74 9.66 -11.95 -2.03
CA ASP A 74 10.72 -12.15 -3.02
C ASP A 74 11.40 -10.85 -3.50
N GLY A 75 10.98 -9.68 -3.01
CA GLY A 75 11.66 -8.39 -3.22
C GLY A 75 10.88 -7.33 -4.01
N LEU A 76 9.60 -7.54 -4.31
CA LEU A 76 8.75 -6.53 -4.95
C LEU A 76 8.66 -5.25 -4.09
N GLY A 77 8.99 -4.11 -4.69
CA GLY A 77 8.98 -2.81 -4.01
C GLY A 77 7.58 -2.23 -3.81
N VAL A 78 7.45 -1.34 -2.82
CA VAL A 78 6.16 -0.70 -2.46
C VAL A 78 5.50 0.05 -3.62
N ARG A 79 6.28 0.69 -4.50
CA ARG A 79 5.74 1.46 -5.63
C ARG A 79 5.10 0.57 -6.69
N ASP A 80 5.77 -0.51 -7.04
CA ASP A 80 5.27 -1.48 -8.02
C ASP A 80 4.06 -2.22 -7.46
N LEU A 81 4.13 -2.62 -6.19
CA LEU A 81 3.01 -3.19 -5.45
C LEU A 81 1.78 -2.26 -5.45
N ALA A 82 1.96 -0.96 -5.22
CA ALA A 82 0.87 0.01 -5.25
C ALA A 82 0.23 0.15 -6.64
N ALA A 83 1.06 0.07 -7.71
CA ALA A 83 0.57 0.11 -9.08
C ALA A 83 -0.27 -1.14 -9.40
N GLU A 84 0.15 -2.32 -8.95
CA GLU A 84 -0.59 -3.56 -9.14
C GLU A 84 -1.90 -3.59 -8.35
N ILE A 85 -1.87 -3.20 -7.08
CA ILE A 85 -3.08 -3.07 -6.25
C ILE A 85 -4.08 -2.12 -6.93
N ARG A 86 -3.63 -0.98 -7.44
CA ARG A 86 -4.51 -0.05 -8.15
C ARG A 86 -5.13 -0.65 -9.41
N ARG A 87 -4.36 -1.44 -10.15
CA ARG A 87 -4.80 -2.02 -11.43
C ARG A 87 -5.75 -3.19 -11.23
N ASP A 88 -5.47 -4.05 -10.26
CA ASP A 88 -6.04 -5.40 -10.19
C ASP A 88 -6.99 -5.61 -9.01
N TRP A 89 -6.99 -4.75 -7.97
CA TRP A 89 -7.78 -5.00 -6.75
C TRP A 89 -9.07 -4.22 -6.65
N ILE A 90 -9.28 -3.19 -7.47
CA ILE A 90 -10.40 -2.26 -7.34
C ILE A 90 -11.38 -2.47 -8.51
N ALA A 91 -12.68 -2.35 -8.23
CA ALA A 91 -13.76 -2.37 -9.21
C ALA A 91 -13.72 -1.17 -10.18
#